data_AF-A0A7X8M7C1-F1
#
_entry.id   AF-A0A7X8M7C1-F1
#
_cell.length_a   1.000
_cell.length_b   1.000
_cell.length_c   1.000
_cell.angle_alpha   90.00
_cell.angle_beta   90.00
_cell.angle_gamma   90.00
#
_symmetry.space_group_name_H-M   'P 1'
#
loop_
_entity.id
_entity.type
_entity.pdbx_description
1 polymer ?
#
loop_
_entity_poly.entity_id
_entity_poly.type
_entity_poly.pdbx_seq_one_letter_code
_entity_poly.pdbx_strand_id
1 'polypeptide(L)' 'MAKDKTFGAKVAKSQAVASKVCPVCKDAVNTIHYIRSVKNQATGGYRFAENFIGVCKCNEKDVFNK' A
#
# COMPACT_ATOMS: atom_id res chain seq x y z
N MET A 1 -5.97 15.51 24.77
CA MET A 1 -5.24 16.34 23.80
C MET A 1 -6.09 16.46 22.54
N ALA A 2 -6.59 17.66 22.23
CA ALA A 2 -7.40 17.88 21.02
C ALA A 2 -6.50 17.72 19.79
N LYS A 3 -6.86 16.83 18.86
CA LYS A 3 -6.14 16.70 17.59
C LYS A 3 -6.46 17.93 16.74
N ASP A 4 -5.47 18.75 16.43
CA ASP A 4 -5.62 19.87 15.51
C ASP A 4 -6.20 19.40 14.17
N LYS A 5 -7.36 19.97 13.80
CA LYS A 5 -8.11 19.68 12.58
C LYS A 5 -7.90 20.74 11.49
N THR A 6 -6.85 21.55 11.60
CA THR A 6 -6.53 22.58 10.62
C THR A 6 -6.04 21.98 9.30
N PHE A 7 -6.16 22.73 8.20
CA PHE A 7 -5.66 22.30 6.89
C PHE A 7 -4.16 21.99 6.93
N GLY A 8 -3.36 22.86 7.58
CA GLY A 8 -1.92 22.64 7.75
C GLY A 8 -1.60 21.34 8.49
N ALA A 9 -2.34 21.00 9.55
CA ALA A 9 -2.17 19.74 10.28
C ALA A 9 -2.55 18.51 9.44
N LYS A 10 -3.48 18.64 8.49
CA LYS A 10 -3.81 17.56 7.53
C LYS A 10 -2.72 17.39 6.48
N VAL A 11 -2.21 18.48 5.92
CA VAL A 11 -1.12 18.45 4.93
C VAL A 11 0.15 17.83 5.52
N ALA A 12 0.55 18.24 6.73
CA ALA A 12 1.73 17.69 7.40
C ALA A 12 1.61 16.18 7.66
N LYS A 13 0.42 15.69 8.06
CA LYS A 13 0.16 14.25 8.24
C LYS A 13 0.21 13.50 6.92
N SER A 14 -0.38 14.04 5.84
CA SER A 14 -0.32 13.42 4.52
C SER A 14 1.11 13.31 4.00
N GLN A 15 1.94 14.34 4.21
CA GLN A 15 3.36 14.31 3.84
C GLN A 15 4.15 13.30 4.67
N ALA A 16 3.91 13.21 5.98
CA ALA A 16 4.56 12.22 6.85
C ALA A 16 4.19 10.77 6.47
N VAL A 17 2.94 10.51 6.08
CA VAL A 17 2.50 9.17 5.64
C VAL A 17 3.07 8.80 4.27
N ALA A 18 3.20 9.77 3.36
CA ALA A 18 3.81 9.57 2.05
C ALA A 18 5.33 9.31 2.11
N SER A 19 5.99 9.65 3.22
CA SER A 19 7.45 9.59 3.37
C SER A 19 7.99 8.27 3.92
N LYS A 20 7.26 7.16 3.79
CA LYS A 20 7.83 5.84 4.12
C LYS A 20 8.90 5.50 3.10
N VAL A 21 10.15 5.73 3.45
CA VAL A 21 11.30 5.43 2.58
C VAL A 21 11.67 3.96 2.72
N CYS A 22 11.88 3.27 1.59
CA CYS A 22 12.36 1.89 1.60
C CYS A 22 13.82 1.84 2.10
N PRO A 23 14.16 0.99 3.08
CA PRO A 23 15.53 0.90 3.60
C PRO A 23 16.55 0.39 2.57
N VAL A 24 16.10 -0.22 1.47
CA VAL A 24 16.97 -0.84 0.46
C VAL A 24 17.23 0.10 -0.72
N CYS A 25 16.20 0.61 -1.39
CA CYS A 25 16.38 1.51 -2.54
C CYS A 25 16.35 3.00 -2.18
N LYS A 26 16.04 3.36 -0.92
CA LYS A 26 15.88 4.75 -0.46
C LYS A 26 14.83 5.56 -1.24
N ASP A 27 13.97 4.89 -2.01
CA ASP A 27 12.84 5.50 -2.71
C ASP A 27 11.58 5.50 -1.82
N ALA A 28 10.61 6.34 -2.19
CA ALA A 28 9.30 6.39 -1.55
C ALA A 28 8.54 5.07 -1.76
N VAL A 29 7.97 4.54 -0.68
CA VAL A 29 7.09 3.37 -0.69
C VAL A 29 5.67 3.84 -0.95
N ASN A 30 5.14 3.48 -2.11
CA ASN A 30 3.77 3.75 -2.50
C ASN A 30 2.87 2.61 -2.01
N THR A 31 1.91 2.90 -1.14
CA THR A 31 0.87 1.93 -0.79
C THR A 31 -0.13 1.80 -1.94
N ILE A 32 -0.23 0.62 -2.53
CA ILE A 32 -1.22 0.30 -3.56
C ILE A 32 -2.29 -0.65 -3.01
N HIS A 33 -3.50 -0.51 -3.53
CA HIS A 33 -4.59 -1.45 -3.29
C HIS A 33 -4.47 -2.61 -4.28
N TYR A 34 -4.11 -3.78 -3.78
CA TYR A 34 -3.77 -4.91 -4.61
C TYR A 34 -4.79 -6.04 -4.47
N ILE A 35 -5.46 -6.36 -5.58
CA ILE A 35 -6.58 -7.29 -5.64
C ILE A 35 -6.11 -8.55 -6.37
N ARG A 36 -6.15 -9.71 -5.70
CA ARG A 36 -5.89 -11.02 -6.32
C ARG A 36 -7.15 -11.87 -6.37
N SER A 37 -7.39 -12.53 -7.50
CA SER A 37 -8.40 -13.57 -7.62
C SER A 37 -7.85 -14.89 -7.06
N VAL A 38 -8.34 -15.31 -5.90
CA VAL A 38 -7.98 -16.56 -5.24
C VAL A 38 -9.09 -17.58 -5.49
N LYS A 39 -8.73 -18.72 -6.08
CA LYS A 39 -9.66 -19.86 -6.21
C LYS A 39 -9.88 -20.47 -4.83
N ASN A 40 -11.13 -20.56 -4.41
CA ASN A 40 -11.49 -21.30 -3.21
C ASN A 40 -11.50 -22.80 -3.54
N GLN A 41 -10.48 -23.52 -3.08
CA GLN A 41 -10.33 -24.96 -3.34
C GLN A 41 -11.50 -25.80 -2.80
N ALA A 42 -12.25 -25.29 -1.82
CA ALA A 42 -13.38 -26.00 -1.22
C ALA A 42 -14.70 -25.87 -1.99
N THR A 43 -14.94 -24.74 -2.67
CA THR A 43 -16.23 -24.45 -3.34
C THR A 43 -16.11 -24.21 -4.84
N GLY A 44 -14.89 -24.24 -5.41
CA GLY A 44 -14.63 -24.00 -6.83
C GLY A 44 -14.84 -22.55 -7.29
N GLY A 45 -15.36 -21.68 -6.43
CA GLY A 45 -15.59 -20.26 -6.73
C GLY A 45 -14.33 -19.41 -6.65
N TYR A 46 -14.32 -18.30 -7.38
CA TYR A 46 -13.27 -17.28 -7.27
C TYR A 46 -13.66 -16.26 -6.21
N ARG A 47 -12.72 -15.92 -5.31
CA ARG A 47 -12.85 -14.83 -4.34
C ARG A 47 -11.80 -13.78 -4.64
N PHE A 48 -12.12 -12.52 -4.43
CA PHE A 48 -11.15 -11.43 -4.53
C PHE A 48 -10.54 -11.19 -3.15
N ALA A 49 -9.22 -11.31 -3.04
CA ALA A 49 -8.46 -10.99 -1.86
C ALA A 49 -7.85 -9.59 -2.04
N GLU A 50 -8.32 -8.64 -1.24
CA GLU A 50 -7.89 -7.25 -1.25
C GLU A 50 -6.82 -7.04 -0.18
N ASN A 51 -5.63 -6.60 -0.58
CA ASN A 51 -4.53 -6.32 0.34
C ASN A 51 -3.90 -4.97 0.01
N PHE A 52 -3.60 -4.18 1.04
CA PHE A 52 -2.80 -2.97 0.89
C PHE A 52 -1.32 -3.34 1.00
N ILE A 53 -0.57 -3.21 -0.09
CA ILE A 53 0.85 -3.57 -0.14
C ILE A 53 1.67 -2.30 -0.40
N GLY A 54 2.76 -2.14 0.34
CA GLY A 54 3.75 -1.10 0.06
C GLY A 54 4.67 -1.52 -1.08
N VAL A 55 4.67 -0.77 -2.17
CA VAL A 55 5.50 -1.00 -3.36
C VAL A 55 6.58 0.06 -3.48
N CYS A 56 7.79 -0.39 -3.81
CA CYS A 56 8.99 0.39 -4.07
C CYS A 56 9.69 -0.20 -5.29
N LYS A 57 10.72 0.47 -5.84
CA LYS A 57 11.43 -0.01 -7.03
C LYS A 57 11.99 -1.44 -6.91
N CYS A 58 12.27 -1.91 -5.69
CA CYS A 58 12.77 -3.27 -5.45
C CYS A 58 11.71 -4.35 -5.67
N ASN A 59 10.45 -4.11 -5.26
CA ASN A 59 9.40 -5.13 -5.29
C ASN A 59 8.37 -4.91 -6.42
N GLU A 60 8.48 -3.81 -7.16
CA GLU A 60 7.60 -3.48 -8.28
C GLU A 60 7.53 -4.63 -9.31
N LYS A 61 8.68 -5.21 -9.66
CA LYS A 61 8.75 -6.31 -10.63
C LYS A 61 8.01 -7.57 -10.16
N ASP A 62 8.10 -7.91 -8.87
CA ASP A 62 7.42 -9.07 -8.30
C ASP A 62 5.91 -8.88 -8.15
N VAL A 63 5.46 -7.63 -7.99
CA VAL A 63 4.05 -7.33 -7.76
C VAL A 63 3.27 -7.20 -9.07
N PHE A 64 3.88 -6.60 -10.10
CA PHE A 64 3.21 -6.41 -11.40
C PHE A 64 3.33 -7.60 -12.35
N ASN A 65 4.38 -8.42 -12.22
CA ASN A 65 4.69 -9.46 -13.21
C ASN A 65 4.24 -10.87 -12.79
N LYS A 66 3.10 -10.99 -12.10
CA LYS A 66 2.61 -12.24 -11.49
C LYS A 66 1.22 -12.64 -11.97
#